data_AF-A0A7K0Y3G3-F1
#
_entry.id   AF-A0A7K0Y3G3-F1
#
_cell.length_a   1.000
_cell.length_b   1.000
_cell.length_c   1.000
_cell.angle_alpha   90.00
_cell.angle_beta   90.00
_cell.angle_gamma   90.00
#
_symmetry.space_group_name_H-M   'P 1'
#
loop_
_entity.id
_entity.type
_entity.pdbx_description
1 polymer ?
#
loop_
_entity_poly.entity_id
_entity_poly.type
_entity_poly.pdbx_seq_one_letter_code
_entity_poly.pdbx_strand_id
1 'polypeptide(L)'
;KPGVPILPFTLFVNKAAIENDTHGSLTWGAAQAGVAAGVGQAHIDGHIPTVSESYVLIAAVWVNPAANDEEAVFANNRDATLSALAMARSSAPDMDAAITAMLQPENPYFRQG
;
A
#
# COMPACT_ATOMS: atom_id res chain seq x y z
N LYS A 1 16.53 0.74 3.44
CA LYS A 1 17.49 1.85 3.70
C LYS A 1 18.11 2.28 2.37
N PRO A 2 18.61 3.52 2.22
CA PRO A 2 19.25 3.96 0.97
C PRO A 2 20.32 2.96 0.50
N GLY A 3 20.32 2.65 -0.80
CA GLY A 3 21.26 1.69 -1.41
C GLY A 3 20.93 0.21 -1.19
N VAL A 4 19.85 -0.12 -0.46
CA VAL A 4 19.37 -1.51 -0.32
C VAL A 4 17.94 -1.60 -0.85
N PRO A 5 17.74 -2.16 -2.05
CA PRO A 5 16.40 -2.36 -2.58
C PRO A 5 15.67 -3.47 -1.83
N ILE A 6 14.35 -3.38 -1.80
CA ILE A 6 13.49 -4.52 -1.47
C ILE A 6 13.20 -5.31 -2.75
N LEU A 7 13.02 -6.63 -2.61
CA LEU A 7 12.47 -7.47 -3.66
C LEU A 7 11.03 -7.86 -3.29
N PRO A 8 10.08 -7.96 -4.22
CA PRO A 8 10.18 -7.55 -5.63
C PRO A 8 10.52 -6.06 -5.76
N PHE A 9 11.19 -5.67 -6.85
CA PHE A 9 11.48 -4.25 -7.08
C PHE A 9 10.17 -3.47 -7.05
N THR A 10 10.13 -2.41 -6.23
CA THR A 10 8.90 -1.69 -5.94
C THR A 10 8.96 -0.28 -6.50
N LEU A 11 8.04 0.04 -7.41
CA LEU A 11 7.75 1.39 -7.84
C LEU A 11 6.77 2.03 -6.85
N PHE A 12 7.21 3.10 -6.18
CA PHE A 12 6.36 3.90 -5.30
C PHE A 12 5.75 5.07 -6.08
N VAL A 13 4.43 5.22 -6.04
CA VAL A 13 3.69 6.27 -6.75
C VAL A 13 2.74 6.98 -5.78
N ASN A 14 2.92 8.29 -5.58
CA ASN A 14 1.99 9.09 -4.79
C ASN A 14 0.70 9.38 -5.59
N LYS A 15 -0.46 9.25 -4.94
CA LYS A 15 -1.78 9.51 -5.54
C LYS A 15 -2.22 10.98 -5.43
N ALA A 16 -1.74 11.69 -4.41
CA ALA A 16 -2.01 13.11 -4.21
C ALA A 16 -0.81 13.94 -4.67
N ALA A 17 -1.05 15.10 -5.28
CA ALA A 17 0.00 16.08 -5.48
C ALA A 17 0.60 16.46 -4.11
N ILE A 18 1.91 16.63 -4.05
CA ILE A 18 2.56 17.08 -2.81
C ILE A 18 2.19 18.54 -2.59
N GLU A 19 1.51 18.82 -1.48
CA GLU A 19 0.94 20.15 -1.19
C GLU A 19 1.87 21.06 -0.39
N ASN A 20 2.77 20.48 0.43
CA ASN A 20 3.73 21.21 1.26
C ASN A 20 4.88 20.30 1.71
N ASP A 21 5.90 20.89 2.32
CA ASP A 21 7.12 20.18 2.75
C ASP A 21 6.84 19.07 3.78
N THR A 22 5.89 19.27 4.69
CA THR A 22 5.50 18.25 5.68
C THR A 22 4.86 17.05 4.99
N HIS A 23 3.88 17.28 4.11
CA HIS A 23 3.24 16.22 3.32
C HIS A 23 4.26 15.50 2.44
N GLY A 24 5.19 16.23 1.83
CA GLY A 24 6.29 15.66 1.06
C GLY A 24 7.19 14.76 1.91
N SER A 25 7.63 15.24 3.07
CA SER A 25 8.50 14.50 3.99
C SER A 25 7.83 13.23 4.50
N LEU A 26 6.54 13.29 4.84
CA LEU A 26 5.77 12.11 5.24
C LEU A 26 5.59 11.11 4.10
N THR A 27 5.39 11.59 2.87
CA THR A 27 5.20 10.73 1.69
C THR A 27 6.49 10.00 1.29
N TRP A 28 7.60 10.73 1.16
CA TRP A 28 8.87 10.16 0.71
C TRP A 28 9.69 9.54 1.85
N GLY A 29 9.37 9.86 3.09
CA GLY A 29 9.97 9.29 4.30
C GLY A 29 9.13 8.15 4.88
N ALA A 30 8.24 8.49 5.81
CA ALA A 30 7.47 7.53 6.59
C ALA A 30 6.66 6.55 5.75
N ALA A 31 5.93 7.03 4.74
CA ALA A 31 5.11 6.16 3.90
C ALA A 31 5.97 5.22 3.06
N GLN A 32 7.05 5.71 2.45
CA GLN A 32 7.98 4.88 1.69
C GLN A 32 8.68 3.82 2.57
N ALA A 33 9.07 4.19 3.79
CA ALA A 33 9.63 3.26 4.77
C ALA A 33 8.58 2.21 5.20
N GLY A 34 7.34 2.64 5.41
CA GLY A 34 6.22 1.77 5.75
C GLY A 34 5.97 0.73 4.66
N VAL A 35 5.89 1.14 3.39
CA VAL A 35 5.78 0.21 2.24
C VAL A 35 6.92 -0.82 2.27
N ALA A 36 8.17 -0.36 2.42
CA ALA A 36 9.31 -1.27 2.44
C ALA A 36 9.26 -2.27 3.61
N ALA A 37 8.85 -1.83 4.79
CA ALA A 37 8.65 -2.69 5.95
C ALA A 37 7.51 -3.70 5.73
N GLY A 38 6.42 -3.27 5.08
CA GLY A 38 5.29 -4.14 4.76
C GLY A 38 5.67 -5.25 3.77
N VAL A 39 6.46 -4.93 2.73
CA VAL A 39 7.02 -5.94 1.83
C VAL A 39 7.97 -6.88 2.57
N GLY A 40 8.81 -6.36 3.46
CA GLY A 40 9.69 -7.18 4.30
C GLY A 40 8.93 -8.17 5.16
N GLN A 41 7.86 -7.72 5.82
CA GLN A 41 7.00 -8.60 6.61
C GLN A 41 6.27 -9.63 5.73
N ALA A 42 5.80 -9.25 4.54
CA ALA A 42 5.18 -10.17 3.60
C ALA A 42 6.14 -11.29 3.13
N HIS A 43 7.45 -11.04 3.06
CA HIS A 43 8.45 -12.09 2.86
C HIS A 43 8.54 -13.04 4.04
N ILE A 44 8.60 -12.50 5.25
CA ILE A 44 8.66 -13.30 6.49
C ILE A 44 7.42 -14.21 6.60
N ASP A 45 6.25 -13.68 6.24
CA ASP A 45 4.96 -14.38 6.32
C ASP A 45 4.71 -15.31 5.10
N GLY A 46 5.61 -15.34 4.11
CA GLY A 46 5.51 -16.21 2.94
C GLY A 46 4.47 -15.78 1.90
N HIS A 47 4.06 -14.52 1.91
CA HIS A 47 3.12 -13.95 0.92
C HIS A 47 3.80 -13.61 -0.41
N ILE A 48 5.12 -13.42 -0.41
CA ILE A 48 5.91 -13.16 -1.62
C ILE A 48 6.42 -14.48 -2.23
N PRO A 49 6.25 -14.71 -3.54
CA PRO A 49 6.80 -15.88 -4.22
C PRO A 49 8.33 -15.86 -4.24
N THR A 50 8.95 -17.05 -4.25
CA THR A 50 10.41 -17.21 -4.20
C THR A 50 11.14 -16.60 -5.40
N VAL A 51 10.50 -16.50 -6.57
CA VAL A 51 11.05 -15.86 -7.78
C VAL A 51 10.78 -14.34 -7.83
N SER A 52 10.85 -13.69 -6.66
CA SER A 52 10.49 -12.27 -6.45
C SER A 52 11.23 -11.28 -7.35
N GLU A 53 12.44 -11.63 -7.80
CA GLU A 53 13.27 -10.86 -8.73
C GLU A 53 12.69 -10.75 -10.15
N SER A 54 11.76 -11.66 -10.51
CA SER A 54 11.05 -11.62 -11.79
C SER A 54 9.78 -10.77 -11.74
N TYR A 55 9.42 -10.24 -10.57
CA TYR A 55 8.23 -9.42 -10.37
C TYR A 55 8.58 -7.96 -10.13
N VAL A 56 7.62 -7.10 -10.44
CA VAL A 56 7.61 -5.70 -10.03
C VAL A 56 6.36 -5.44 -9.20
N LEU A 57 6.52 -4.75 -8.07
CA LEU A 57 5.42 -4.25 -7.27
C LEU A 57 5.17 -2.77 -7.63
N ILE A 58 3.92 -2.39 -7.81
CA ILE A 58 3.51 -0.99 -7.96
C ILE A 58 2.72 -0.61 -6.70
N ALA A 59 3.32 0.20 -5.85
CA ALA A 59 2.70 0.70 -4.62
C ALA A 59 2.13 2.09 -4.88
N ALA A 60 0.82 2.16 -5.11
CA ALA A 60 0.10 3.41 -5.29
C ALA A 60 -0.39 3.95 -3.92
N VAL A 61 0.36 4.88 -3.37
CA VAL A 61 0.25 5.33 -1.98
C VAL A 61 -0.50 6.65 -1.88
N TRP A 62 -1.36 6.76 -0.88
CA TRP A 62 -2.01 8.01 -0.53
C TRP A 62 -1.63 8.38 0.90
N VAL A 63 -1.14 9.60 1.07
CA VAL A 63 -0.96 10.25 2.37
C VAL A 63 -1.90 11.45 2.38
N ASN A 64 -2.61 11.64 3.49
CA ASN A 64 -3.48 12.80 3.62
C ASN A 64 -2.60 14.07 3.72
N PRO A 65 -2.85 15.13 2.93
CA PRO A 65 -2.10 16.39 3.04
C PRO A 65 -2.12 17.03 4.44
N ALA A 66 -3.13 16.72 5.25
CA ALA A 66 -3.26 17.16 6.63
C ALA A 66 -2.61 16.21 7.66
N ALA A 67 -1.95 15.13 7.22
CA ALA A 67 -1.24 14.22 8.13
C ALA A 67 -0.11 14.94 8.86
N ASN A 68 0.03 14.65 10.15
CA ASN A 68 1.00 15.29 11.04
C ASN A 68 1.67 14.30 12.02
N ASP A 69 1.42 13.00 11.87
CA ASP A 69 1.97 11.94 12.70
C ASP A 69 2.78 10.98 11.84
N GLU A 70 4.10 11.03 11.99
CA GLU A 70 5.06 10.24 11.22
C GLU A 70 4.92 8.74 11.48
N GLU A 71 4.78 8.35 12.75
CA GLU A 71 4.68 6.95 13.16
C GLU A 71 3.37 6.34 12.69
N ALA A 72 2.28 7.09 12.75
CA ALA A 72 0.99 6.66 12.20
C ALA A 72 1.07 6.47 10.68
N VAL A 73 1.72 7.39 9.94
CA VAL A 73 1.90 7.25 8.49
C VAL A 73 2.74 6.00 8.17
N PHE A 74 3.83 5.76 8.91
CA PHE A 74 4.66 4.57 8.75
C PHE A 74 3.86 3.28 9.01
N ALA A 75 3.21 3.17 10.18
CA ALA A 75 2.48 1.98 10.59
C ALA A 75 1.33 1.66 9.62
N ASN A 76 0.54 2.66 9.25
CA ASN A 76 -0.58 2.47 8.33
C ASN A 76 -0.13 2.02 6.94
N ASN A 77 0.98 2.56 6.41
CA ASN A 77 1.50 2.13 5.11
C ASN A 77 2.12 0.72 5.16
N ARG A 78 2.76 0.35 6.28
CA ARG A 78 3.26 -1.02 6.51
C ARG A 78 2.11 -2.02 6.52
N ASP A 79 1.10 -1.77 7.34
CA ASP A 79 0.00 -2.71 7.58
C ASP A 79 -0.90 -2.83 6.34
N ALA A 80 -1.14 -1.72 5.63
CA ALA A 80 -1.86 -1.72 4.36
C ALA A 80 -1.11 -2.49 3.26
N THR A 81 0.21 -2.30 3.16
CA THR A 81 1.04 -3.01 2.17
C THR A 81 1.05 -4.52 2.44
N LEU A 82 1.24 -4.93 3.70
CA LEU A 82 1.19 -6.33 4.10
C LEU A 82 -0.17 -6.95 3.77
N SER A 83 -1.26 -6.29 4.17
CA SER A 83 -2.61 -6.77 3.92
C SER A 83 -2.91 -6.93 2.42
N ALA A 84 -2.48 -5.97 1.61
CA ALA A 84 -2.65 -6.04 0.15
C ALA A 84 -1.90 -7.23 -0.47
N LEU A 85 -0.67 -7.50 -0.04
CA LEU A 85 0.13 -8.63 -0.52
C LEU A 85 -0.42 -9.97 -0.05
N ALA A 86 -0.89 -10.05 1.20
CA ALA A 86 -1.55 -11.23 1.74
C ALA A 86 -2.82 -11.58 0.92
N MET A 87 -3.67 -10.58 0.65
CA MET A 87 -4.85 -10.75 -0.20
C MET A 87 -4.51 -11.16 -1.62
N ALA A 88 -3.48 -10.55 -2.22
CA ALA A 88 -3.02 -10.91 -3.56
C ALA A 88 -2.57 -12.37 -3.63
N ARG A 89 -1.98 -12.89 -2.55
CA ARG A 89 -1.52 -14.29 -2.47
C ARG A 89 -2.64 -15.28 -2.20
N SER A 90 -3.70 -14.89 -1.48
CA SER A 90 -4.77 -15.77 -0.99
C SER A 90 -5.83 -16.16 -2.03
N SER A 91 -5.58 -15.95 -3.33
CA SER A 91 -6.54 -16.14 -4.45
C SER A 91 -7.64 -15.07 -4.50
N ALA A 92 -8.23 -14.90 -5.69
CA ALA A 92 -9.25 -13.88 -5.99
C ALA A 92 -10.45 -13.95 -5.03
N PRO A 93 -11.11 -12.80 -4.75
CA PRO A 93 -12.35 -12.81 -3.98
C PRO A 93 -13.35 -13.80 -4.59
N ASP A 94 -14.21 -14.37 -3.75
CA ASP A 94 -15.36 -15.11 -4.23
C ASP A 94 -16.11 -14.24 -5.24
N MET A 95 -16.12 -14.69 -6.49
CA MET A 95 -16.59 -13.89 -7.62
C MET A 95 -18.08 -13.58 -7.50
N ASP A 96 -18.86 -14.47 -6.90
CA ASP A 96 -20.29 -14.25 -6.70
C ASP A 96 -20.53 -13.17 -5.63
N ALA A 97 -19.76 -13.22 -4.54
CA ALA A 97 -19.76 -12.17 -3.51
C ALA A 97 -19.30 -10.82 -4.09
N ALA A 98 -18.24 -10.83 -4.91
CA ALA A 98 -17.71 -9.63 -5.55
C ALA A 98 -18.73 -9.01 -6.51
N ILE A 99 -19.39 -9.80 -7.36
CA ILE A 99 -20.43 -9.33 -8.27
C ILE A 99 -21.61 -8.73 -7.50
N THR A 100 -22.03 -9.38 -6.41
CA THR A 100 -23.11 -8.87 -5.55
C THR A 100 -22.77 -7.48 -4.99
N ALA A 101 -21.55 -7.30 -4.49
CA ALA A 101 -21.07 -5.99 -4.01
C ALA A 101 -21.01 -4.94 -5.14
N MET A 102 -20.62 -5.34 -6.36
CA MET A 102 -20.56 -4.43 -7.52
C MET A 102 -21.94 -3.94 -7.98
N LEU A 103 -23.01 -4.70 -7.75
CA LEU A 103 -24.38 -4.30 -8.08
C LEU A 103 -24.95 -3.25 -7.11
N GLN A 104 -24.41 -3.17 -5.89
CA GLN A 104 -24.82 -2.22 -4.85
C GLN A 104 -23.59 -1.45 -4.32
N PRO A 105 -22.94 -0.61 -5.15
CA PRO A 105 -21.73 0.06 -4.74
C PRO A 105 -22.02 1.12 -3.66
N GLU A 106 -21.32 1.02 -2.54
CA GLU A 106 -21.31 2.00 -1.47
C GLU A 106 -19.93 2.67 -1.39
N ASN A 107 -19.92 4.00 -1.27
CA ASN A 107 -18.69 4.75 -1.06
C ASN A 107 -19.02 5.98 -0.21
N PRO A 108 -18.18 6.34 0.79
CA PRO A 108 -18.42 7.52 1.63
C PRO A 108 -18.61 8.84 0.88
N TYR A 109 -18.12 8.92 -0.36
CA TYR A 109 -18.21 10.08 -1.24
C TYR A 109 -19.23 9.90 -2.39
N PHE A 110 -19.98 8.80 -2.44
CA PHE A 110 -20.97 8.51 -3.49
C PHE A 110 -22.35 8.22 -2.87
N ARG A 111 -23.37 8.97 -3.30
CA ARG A 111 -24.75 8.94 -2.75
C ARG A 111 -24.81 9.33 -1.26
N GLN A 112 -24.26 10.49 -0.93
CA GLN A 112 -24.61 11.18 0.31
C GLN A 112 -26.05 11.70 0.17
N GLY A 113 -26.97 11.13 0.93
CA GLY A 113 -28.30 11.69 1.16
C GLY A 113 -28.29 12.69 2.31
#